data_AF-A0A4Q3E0Y3-F1
#
_entry.id   AF-A0A4Q3E0Y3-F1
#
_cell.length_a   1.000
_cell.length_b   1.000
_cell.length_c   1.000
_cell.angle_alpha   90.00
_cell.angle_beta   90.00
_cell.angle_gamma   90.00
#
_symmetry.space_group_name_H-M   'P 1'
#
loop_
_entity.id
_entity.type
_entity.pdbx_description
1 polymer ?
#
loop_
_entity_poly.entity_id
_entity_poly.type
_entity_poly.pdbx_seq_one_letter_code
_entity_poly.pdbx_strand_id
1 'polypeptide(L)'
;NNTPQLGVKATVAGLPSFEAIPGSLISKYVIGGSINNPVTPHVLTFAELNAAGTGIAKPWFNRYLNTLIQLDNFAFVNLNQTYSDTSVYKATQNRDIKNCPPDGNNTIIVRTSAYSNFAGKQVAQGRGSILSIYTIFNTTKQLLLRDSTDVRFTNPYACELPPGTLLSEDFQGIGANDQVLTLANWKNIGEIGGVPFKNALFGPVKCAKVTAFGSGAPAAMTSWLITPSVNLTGATAPKLSFMNAAGFGVGATSFKVLISTNYNGSNTPSTATWTELPAIWATPPATNFSDFVSSGPINLSAYIGQNVHIAFKYVGGNPSATTTWEVDDVKVTAL
;
A
#
# COMPACT_ATOMS: atom_id res chain seq x y z
N ASN A 1 -2.97 28.86 -14.59
CA ASN A 1 -2.37 28.05 -13.51
C ASN A 1 -2.86 28.37 -12.10
N ASN A 2 -3.84 29.28 -11.91
CA ASN A 2 -4.35 29.64 -10.57
C ASN A 2 -3.24 29.98 -9.56
N THR A 3 -2.08 30.39 -10.06
CA THR A 3 -0.98 30.94 -9.29
C THR A 3 -1.40 32.33 -8.83
N PRO A 4 -1.16 32.71 -7.57
CA PRO A 4 -1.47 34.05 -7.11
C PRO A 4 -0.73 35.06 -7.97
N GLN A 5 -1.45 36.07 -8.46
CA GLN A 5 -0.90 37.12 -9.30
C GLN A 5 -1.21 38.46 -8.64
N LEU A 6 -0.17 39.29 -8.49
CA LEU A 6 -0.31 40.67 -8.05
C LEU A 6 -0.34 41.55 -9.29
N GLY A 7 -1.36 42.39 -9.40
CA GLY A 7 -1.58 43.22 -10.56
C GLY A 7 -2.65 44.27 -10.33
N VAL A 8 -2.79 45.15 -11.30
CA VAL A 8 -3.93 46.07 -11.38
C VAL A 8 -5.02 45.45 -12.24
N LYS A 9 -6.29 45.72 -11.91
CA LYS A 9 -7.42 45.28 -12.73
C LYS A 9 -7.27 45.85 -14.15
N ALA A 10 -7.40 44.99 -15.15
CA ALA A 10 -7.33 45.35 -16.55
C ALA A 10 -8.51 44.75 -17.33
N THR A 11 -8.70 45.22 -18.57
CA THR A 11 -9.64 44.63 -19.52
C THR A 11 -8.89 44.42 -20.83
N VAL A 12 -8.71 43.15 -21.23
CA VAL A 12 -8.04 42.79 -22.48
C VAL A 12 -9.08 42.15 -23.41
N ALA A 13 -9.27 42.73 -24.59
CA ALA A 13 -10.28 42.28 -25.56
C ALA A 13 -11.70 42.17 -24.98
N GLY A 14 -12.08 43.09 -24.09
CA GLY A 14 -13.41 43.12 -23.47
C GLY A 14 -13.62 42.13 -22.31
N LEU A 15 -12.61 41.32 -21.98
CA LEU A 15 -12.66 40.38 -20.86
C LEU A 15 -11.89 40.89 -19.64
N PRO A 16 -12.38 40.63 -18.41
CA PRO A 16 -11.62 40.92 -17.20
C PRO A 16 -10.25 40.25 -17.24
N SER A 17 -9.22 41.05 -16.99
CA SER A 17 -7.83 40.64 -16.93
C SER A 17 -7.12 41.35 -15.78
N PHE A 18 -5.81 41.18 -15.69
CA PHE A 18 -4.95 41.97 -14.83
C PHE A 18 -3.68 42.34 -15.61
N GLU A 19 -3.06 43.45 -15.25
CA GLU A 19 -1.76 43.88 -15.76
C GLU A 19 -0.77 44.02 -14.61
N ALA A 20 0.53 44.02 -14.94
CA ALA A 20 1.56 44.32 -13.96
C ALA A 20 1.32 45.70 -13.34
N ILE A 21 1.56 45.82 -12.03
CA ILE A 21 1.52 47.13 -11.37
C ILE A 21 2.61 48.00 -12.01
N PRO A 22 2.27 49.16 -12.61
CA PRO A 22 3.29 50.04 -13.18
C PRO A 22 4.35 50.37 -12.14
N GLY A 23 5.63 50.34 -12.53
CA GLY A 23 6.75 50.47 -11.58
C GLY A 23 6.65 51.72 -10.69
N SER A 24 6.18 52.83 -11.24
CA SER A 24 5.95 54.09 -10.53
C SER A 24 4.80 54.08 -9.53
N LEU A 25 3.95 53.04 -9.56
CA LEU A 25 2.79 52.88 -8.69
C LEU A 25 2.97 51.78 -7.65
N ILE A 26 4.05 50.98 -7.72
CA ILE A 26 4.29 49.89 -6.77
C ILE A 26 4.22 50.39 -5.32
N SER A 27 4.89 51.49 -4.99
CA SER A 27 4.90 52.05 -3.64
C SER A 27 3.55 52.58 -3.15
N LYS A 28 2.57 52.79 -4.05
CA LYS A 28 1.21 53.20 -3.68
C LYS A 28 0.31 52.02 -3.32
N TYR A 29 0.59 50.83 -3.87
CA TYR A 29 -0.29 49.66 -3.75
C TYR A 29 0.34 48.48 -3.01
N VAL A 30 1.67 48.42 -2.96
CA VAL A 30 2.43 47.39 -2.25
C VAL A 30 3.06 48.04 -1.03
N ILE A 31 2.48 47.77 0.13
CA ILE A 31 2.98 48.23 1.42
C ILE A 31 3.84 47.10 1.99
N GLY A 32 5.06 47.42 2.42
CA GLY A 32 5.93 46.45 3.08
C GLY A 32 5.29 45.92 4.35
N GLY A 33 5.17 44.59 4.46
CA GLY A 33 4.74 43.94 5.69
C GLY A 33 5.84 43.89 6.76
N SER A 34 5.50 43.38 7.94
CA SER A 34 6.54 42.99 8.91
C SER A 34 7.48 41.95 8.31
N ILE A 35 8.76 42.05 8.66
CA ILE A 35 9.78 41.06 8.25
C ILE A 35 9.92 39.98 9.33
N ASN A 36 10.52 38.84 8.98
CA ASN A 36 10.80 37.73 9.89
C ASN A 36 9.56 37.07 10.52
N ASN A 37 8.39 37.16 9.87
CA ASN A 37 7.24 36.36 10.30
C ASN A 37 7.55 34.87 10.09
N PRO A 38 7.42 34.01 11.12
CA PRO A 38 7.66 32.59 10.98
C PRO A 38 6.61 31.98 10.04
N VAL A 39 7.06 31.38 8.94
CA VAL A 39 6.20 30.62 8.04
C VAL A 39 6.04 29.21 8.61
N THR A 40 4.90 28.97 9.26
CA THR A 40 4.58 27.67 9.84
C THR A 40 3.77 26.84 8.83
N PRO A 41 4.20 25.61 8.49
CA PRO A 41 3.44 24.77 7.57
C PRO A 41 2.11 24.32 8.19
N HIS A 42 1.08 24.16 7.36
CA HIS A 42 -0.11 23.42 7.75
C HIS A 42 0.18 21.92 7.72
N VAL A 43 0.23 21.27 8.88
CA VAL A 43 0.34 19.80 8.99
C VAL A 43 -1.03 19.19 8.73
N LEU A 44 -1.13 18.33 7.72
CA LEU A 44 -2.41 17.79 7.23
C LEU A 44 -2.30 16.30 6.90
N THR A 45 -3.40 15.58 7.10
CA THR A 45 -3.63 14.29 6.46
C THR A 45 -4.06 14.49 5.00
N PHE A 46 -3.92 13.44 4.19
CA PHE A 46 -4.40 13.48 2.80
C PHE A 46 -5.93 13.67 2.71
N ALA A 47 -6.66 13.13 3.69
CA ALA A 47 -8.11 13.31 3.79
C ALA A 47 -8.48 14.78 4.04
N GLU A 48 -7.81 15.46 4.95
CA GLU A 48 -8.03 16.89 5.23
C GLU A 48 -7.67 17.78 4.04
N LEU A 49 -6.56 17.47 3.35
CA LEU A 49 -6.17 18.15 2.11
C LEU A 49 -7.26 18.06 1.03
N ASN A 50 -7.93 16.92 0.93
CA ASN A 50 -9.04 16.70 0.00
C ASN A 50 -10.37 17.30 0.46
N ALA A 51 -10.65 17.28 1.76
CA ALA A 51 -11.89 17.80 2.34
C ALA A 51 -11.99 19.34 2.23
N ALA A 52 -10.87 20.04 2.11
CA ALA A 52 -10.79 21.50 2.09
C ALA A 52 -11.43 22.19 0.86
N GLY A 53 -12.31 21.53 0.10
CA GLY A 53 -12.99 22.08 -1.08
C GLY A 53 -14.40 21.53 -1.34
N THR A 54 -15.08 20.98 -0.34
CA THR A 54 -16.40 20.30 -0.51
C THR A 54 -17.61 21.23 -0.48
N GLY A 55 -17.44 22.49 -0.91
CA GLY A 55 -18.52 23.36 -1.36
C GLY A 55 -18.53 23.43 -2.88
N ILE A 56 -19.60 22.94 -3.49
CA ILE A 56 -19.87 22.82 -4.93
C ILE A 56 -19.07 23.80 -5.84
N ALA A 57 -18.34 23.21 -6.81
CA ALA A 57 -17.88 23.76 -8.10
C ALA A 57 -16.63 24.67 -8.20
N LYS A 58 -15.78 24.83 -7.16
CA LYS A 58 -14.59 25.70 -7.30
C LYS A 58 -13.33 25.15 -6.59
N PRO A 59 -12.53 24.28 -7.24
CA PRO A 59 -11.27 23.74 -6.68
C PRO A 59 -10.27 24.81 -6.17
N TRP A 60 -10.37 26.04 -6.68
CA TRP A 60 -9.58 27.20 -6.27
C TRP A 60 -10.00 27.83 -4.92
N PHE A 61 -11.04 27.33 -4.26
CA PHE A 61 -11.40 27.69 -2.88
C PHE A 61 -10.72 26.81 -1.82
N ASN A 62 -9.86 25.87 -2.22
CA ASN A 62 -9.07 25.12 -1.25
C ASN A 62 -8.16 26.08 -0.47
N ARG A 63 -8.44 26.24 0.83
CA ARG A 63 -7.69 27.16 1.71
C ARG A 63 -6.19 26.87 1.78
N TYR A 64 -5.77 25.68 1.38
CA TYR A 64 -4.37 25.27 1.36
C TYR A 64 -3.70 25.49 0.00
N LEU A 65 -4.45 25.88 -1.04
CA LEU A 65 -3.90 26.14 -2.36
C LEU A 65 -2.89 27.30 -2.30
N ASN A 66 -1.69 27.06 -2.86
CA ASN A 66 -0.55 27.97 -2.84
C ASN A 66 -0.02 28.29 -1.43
N THR A 67 -0.26 27.43 -0.44
CA THR A 67 0.28 27.56 0.93
C THR A 67 1.34 26.49 1.21
N LEU A 68 2.17 26.74 2.22
CA LEU A 68 3.12 25.74 2.72
C LEU A 68 2.37 24.72 3.59
N ILE A 69 2.43 23.46 3.20
CA ILE A 69 1.86 22.33 3.92
C ILE A 69 2.93 21.32 4.30
N GLN A 70 2.61 20.43 5.23
CA GLN A 70 3.36 19.22 5.53
C GLN A 70 2.42 18.01 5.44
N LEU A 71 2.87 16.97 4.73
CA LEU A 71 2.25 15.64 4.74
C LEU A 71 3.22 14.64 5.36
N ASP A 72 2.72 13.75 6.20
CA ASP A 72 3.53 12.73 6.89
C ASP A 72 3.29 11.33 6.32
N ASN A 73 4.23 10.42 6.60
CA ASN A 73 4.20 9.00 6.22
C ASN A 73 4.17 8.72 4.71
N PHE A 74 4.74 9.60 3.89
CA PHE A 74 4.89 9.38 2.45
C PHE A 74 6.26 8.80 2.08
N ALA A 75 6.34 8.13 0.93
CA ALA A 75 7.57 7.70 0.26
C ALA A 75 7.45 7.84 -1.25
N PHE A 76 8.57 8.00 -1.96
CA PHE A 76 8.58 7.95 -3.42
C PHE A 76 8.27 6.56 -3.95
N VAL A 77 7.41 6.46 -4.97
CA VAL A 77 7.02 5.17 -5.56
C VAL A 77 8.20 4.50 -6.29
N ASN A 78 9.01 5.29 -7.00
CA ASN A 78 10.21 4.81 -7.71
C ASN A 78 11.47 5.42 -7.11
N LEU A 79 12.23 4.60 -6.39
CA LEU A 79 13.43 4.99 -5.64
C LEU A 79 14.69 5.15 -6.51
N ASN A 80 14.66 4.67 -7.75
CA ASN A 80 15.79 4.67 -8.69
C ASN A 80 15.78 5.90 -9.63
N GLN A 81 15.05 6.95 -9.26
CA GLN A 81 14.92 8.17 -10.05
C GLN A 81 15.57 9.36 -9.34
N THR A 82 15.98 10.35 -10.13
CA THR A 82 16.29 11.70 -9.64
C THR A 82 15.02 12.55 -9.56
N TYR A 83 15.04 13.66 -8.82
CA TYR A 83 13.88 14.55 -8.70
C TYR A 83 13.36 15.07 -10.06
N SER A 84 14.26 15.31 -11.02
CA SER A 84 13.89 15.73 -12.37
C SER A 84 14.92 15.30 -13.41
N ASP A 85 14.66 15.64 -14.68
CA ASP A 85 15.56 15.35 -15.78
C ASP A 85 16.88 16.14 -15.65
N THR A 86 17.99 15.45 -15.81
CA THR A 86 19.34 16.03 -15.78
C THR A 86 19.94 16.17 -17.17
N SER A 87 19.29 15.59 -18.19
CA SER A 87 19.76 15.60 -19.57
C SER A 87 19.85 17.02 -20.15
N VAL A 88 20.40 17.11 -21.35
CA VAL A 88 20.46 18.34 -22.16
C VAL A 88 19.05 18.90 -22.44
N TYR A 89 18.01 18.05 -22.46
CA TYR A 89 16.65 18.46 -22.79
C TYR A 89 15.93 19.19 -21.66
N LYS A 90 16.39 19.03 -20.40
CA LYS A 90 15.85 19.70 -19.21
C LYS A 90 14.32 19.63 -19.10
N ALA A 91 13.78 18.43 -19.24
CA ALA A 91 12.34 18.20 -19.14
C ALA A 91 11.87 18.15 -17.68
N THR A 92 11.02 19.09 -17.24
CA THR A 92 10.41 19.07 -15.89
C THR A 92 9.62 17.79 -15.66
N GLN A 93 9.88 17.12 -14.55
CA GLN A 93 9.31 15.81 -14.23
C GLN A 93 8.31 15.84 -13.08
N ASN A 94 7.45 14.83 -13.08
CA ASN A 94 6.59 14.46 -11.96
C ASN A 94 7.14 13.17 -11.32
N ARG A 95 7.08 13.10 -10.00
CA ARG A 95 7.40 11.91 -9.21
C ARG A 95 6.23 11.62 -8.29
N ASP A 96 5.76 10.38 -8.29
CA ASP A 96 4.67 9.99 -7.41
C ASP A 96 5.22 9.63 -6.03
N ILE A 97 4.54 10.11 -5.01
CA ILE A 97 4.71 9.67 -3.62
C ILE A 97 3.44 8.98 -3.14
N LYS A 98 3.60 8.00 -2.24
CA LYS A 98 2.49 7.25 -1.64
C LYS A 98 2.61 7.12 -0.12
N ASN A 99 1.48 7.09 0.57
CA ASN A 99 1.43 6.73 1.98
C ASN A 99 1.05 5.24 2.15
N CYS A 100 0.86 4.78 3.40
CA CYS A 100 0.56 3.39 3.69
C CYS A 100 -0.94 3.10 3.70
N PRO A 101 -1.36 1.81 3.64
CA PRO A 101 -2.78 1.45 3.73
C PRO A 101 -3.49 2.00 4.98
N PRO A 102 -2.89 2.03 6.19
CA PRO A 102 -3.51 2.68 7.35
C PRO A 102 -3.75 4.19 7.17
N ASP A 103 -2.99 4.85 6.30
CA ASP A 103 -3.15 6.27 5.95
C ASP A 103 -4.01 6.47 4.67
N GLY A 104 -4.63 5.41 4.14
CA GLY A 104 -5.54 5.43 2.99
C GLY A 104 -4.93 5.10 1.63
N ASN A 105 -3.68 4.60 1.56
CA ASN A 105 -3.00 4.19 0.32
C ASN A 105 -3.09 5.24 -0.82
N ASN A 106 -2.98 6.51 -0.44
CA ASN A 106 -3.11 7.66 -1.31
C ASN A 106 -1.83 7.91 -2.11
N THR A 107 -1.98 8.44 -3.32
CA THR A 107 -0.88 8.88 -4.19
C THR A 107 -1.02 10.35 -4.56
N ILE A 108 0.11 11.08 -4.59
CA ILE A 108 0.15 12.47 -5.05
C ILE A 108 1.47 12.77 -5.77
N ILE A 109 1.44 13.73 -6.69
CA ILE A 109 2.59 14.13 -7.50
C ILE A 109 3.45 15.15 -6.76
N VAL A 110 4.75 14.92 -6.74
CA VAL A 110 5.79 15.92 -6.52
C VAL A 110 6.30 16.38 -7.89
N ARG A 111 6.10 17.65 -8.23
CA ARG A 111 6.55 18.23 -9.50
C ARG A 111 7.83 19.04 -9.28
N THR A 112 8.90 18.69 -10.00
CA THR A 112 10.20 19.35 -9.85
C THR A 112 10.73 19.84 -11.19
N SER A 113 11.08 21.13 -11.26
CA SER A 113 11.72 21.71 -12.45
C SER A 113 13.07 21.05 -12.73
N ALA A 114 13.36 20.76 -14.00
CA ALA A 114 14.68 20.28 -14.43
C ALA A 114 15.78 21.34 -14.31
N TYR A 115 15.41 22.61 -14.09
CA TYR A 115 16.31 23.72 -13.80
C TYR A 115 16.54 23.93 -12.29
N SER A 116 15.89 23.15 -11.43
CA SER A 116 16.18 23.21 -9.99
C SER A 116 17.60 22.74 -9.70
N ASN A 117 18.26 23.36 -8.71
CA ASN A 117 19.61 22.98 -8.29
C ASN A 117 19.68 21.59 -7.63
N PHE A 118 18.54 20.94 -7.39
CA PHE A 118 18.42 19.58 -6.86
C PHE A 118 17.81 18.60 -7.86
N ALA A 119 17.59 18.99 -9.12
CA ALA A 119 16.99 18.14 -10.17
C ALA A 119 17.69 16.77 -10.28
N GLY A 120 19.03 16.75 -10.20
CA GLY A 120 19.84 15.54 -10.32
C GLY A 120 20.07 14.78 -9.02
N LYS A 121 19.54 15.23 -7.88
CA LYS A 121 19.61 14.43 -6.65
C LYS A 121 18.70 13.22 -6.80
N GLN A 122 19.15 12.07 -6.30
CA GLN A 122 18.29 10.91 -6.14
C GLN A 122 17.13 11.28 -5.19
N VAL A 123 15.94 10.79 -5.48
CA VAL A 123 14.80 10.98 -4.59
C VAL A 123 15.09 10.36 -3.21
N ALA A 124 14.56 10.97 -2.15
CA ALA A 124 14.76 10.49 -0.80
C ALA A 124 14.32 9.02 -0.66
N GLN A 125 15.13 8.24 0.05
CA GLN A 125 14.84 6.85 0.38
C GLN A 125 14.02 6.79 1.67
N GLY A 126 13.30 5.69 1.88
CA GLY A 126 12.50 5.53 3.10
C GLY A 126 11.18 6.30 3.09
N ARG A 127 10.62 6.48 4.29
CA ARG A 127 9.36 7.18 4.56
C ARG A 127 9.55 8.35 5.52
N GLY A 128 8.67 9.34 5.44
CA GLY A 128 8.59 10.39 6.45
C GLY A 128 7.77 11.58 6.01
N SER A 129 8.18 12.77 6.45
CA SER A 129 7.47 14.02 6.21
C SER A 129 7.95 14.72 4.94
N ILE A 130 7.04 15.36 4.23
CA ILE A 130 7.32 16.22 3.08
C ILE A 130 6.69 17.60 3.29
N LEU A 131 7.51 18.63 3.41
CA LEU A 131 7.08 20.03 3.33
C LEU A 131 6.93 20.40 1.84
N SER A 132 5.89 21.13 1.49
CA SER A 132 5.70 21.54 0.09
C SER A 132 4.71 22.67 -0.05
N ILE A 133 4.76 23.36 -1.19
CA ILE A 133 3.71 24.26 -1.62
C ILE A 133 2.67 23.43 -2.39
N TYR A 134 1.44 23.40 -1.87
CA TYR A 134 0.35 22.68 -2.53
C TYR A 134 -0.21 23.47 -3.71
N THR A 135 -0.33 22.83 -4.87
CA THR A 135 -0.82 23.41 -6.12
C THR A 135 -1.76 22.45 -6.85
N ILE A 136 -2.48 22.98 -7.84
CA ILE A 136 -3.34 22.18 -8.73
C ILE A 136 -3.04 22.59 -10.17
N PHE A 137 -2.73 21.60 -11.02
CA PHE A 137 -2.66 21.77 -12.46
C PHE A 137 -3.90 21.16 -13.11
N ASN A 138 -4.78 22.01 -13.67
CA ASN A 138 -6.14 21.65 -14.08
C ASN A 138 -6.94 21.05 -12.91
N THR A 139 -6.99 19.72 -12.82
CA THR A 139 -7.64 18.96 -11.75
C THR A 139 -6.63 18.14 -10.92
N THR A 140 -5.37 18.07 -11.36
CA THR A 140 -4.33 17.25 -10.77
C THR A 140 -3.65 17.99 -9.62
N LYS A 141 -3.71 17.40 -8.43
CA LYS A 141 -3.02 17.86 -7.23
C LYS A 141 -1.51 17.64 -7.37
N GLN A 142 -0.73 18.67 -7.05
CA GLN A 142 0.73 18.66 -7.17
C GLN A 142 1.39 19.36 -5.99
N LEU A 143 2.51 18.81 -5.55
CA LEU A 143 3.38 19.37 -4.52
C LEU A 143 4.60 19.97 -5.19
N LEU A 144 4.93 21.21 -4.85
CA LEU A 144 6.16 21.87 -5.26
C LEU A 144 7.11 21.95 -4.07
N LEU A 145 8.33 21.48 -4.26
CA LEU A 145 9.39 21.58 -3.25
C LEU A 145 10.16 22.89 -3.43
N ARG A 146 10.56 23.50 -2.31
CA ARG A 146 11.45 24.68 -2.35
C ARG A 146 12.88 24.23 -2.58
N ASP A 147 13.28 23.16 -1.89
CA ASP A 147 14.54 22.46 -2.07
C ASP A 147 14.44 21.00 -1.60
N SER A 148 15.53 20.25 -1.68
CA SER A 148 15.55 18.83 -1.30
C SER A 148 15.41 18.57 0.22
N THR A 149 15.68 19.56 1.08
CA THR A 149 15.60 19.42 2.56
C THR A 149 14.17 19.44 3.08
N ASP A 150 13.22 19.86 2.24
CA ASP A 150 11.78 19.74 2.50
C ASP A 150 11.31 18.28 2.59
N VAL A 151 12.10 17.32 2.09
CA VAL A 151 11.80 15.89 2.18
C VAL A 151 12.65 15.25 3.27
N ARG A 152 12.01 14.79 4.36
CA ARG A 152 12.67 14.20 5.53
C ARG A 152 12.18 12.77 5.72
N PHE A 153 12.67 11.87 4.88
CA PHE A 153 12.32 10.46 4.91
C PHE A 153 13.36 9.69 5.72
N THR A 154 13.13 9.58 7.03
CA THR A 154 14.06 8.95 7.99
C THR A 154 13.65 7.55 8.42
N ASN A 155 12.41 7.15 8.13
CA ASN A 155 11.85 5.86 8.53
C ASN A 155 12.08 4.81 7.42
N PRO A 156 12.02 3.51 7.74
CA PRO A 156 12.07 2.46 6.73
C PRO A 156 11.03 2.66 5.61
N TYR A 157 11.36 2.24 4.39
CA TYR A 157 10.46 2.36 3.24
C TYR A 157 9.19 1.49 3.37
N ALA A 158 9.32 0.34 4.05
CA ALA A 158 8.21 -0.55 4.32
C ALA A 158 7.14 0.16 5.15
N CYS A 159 5.89 -0.15 4.90
CA CYS A 159 4.80 0.33 5.74
C CYS A 159 4.89 -0.31 7.12
N GLU A 160 4.84 0.50 8.16
CA GLU A 160 4.61 -0.01 9.50
C GLU A 160 3.22 -0.65 9.55
N LEU A 161 3.15 -1.79 10.23
CA LEU A 161 1.87 -2.41 10.53
C LEU A 161 1.17 -1.57 11.62
N PRO A 162 -0.18 -1.53 11.65
CA PRO A 162 -0.90 -0.87 12.73
C PRO A 162 -0.40 -1.31 14.11
N PRO A 163 -0.39 -0.43 15.13
CA PRO A 163 0.06 -0.79 16.47
C PRO A 163 -0.54 -2.12 16.96
N GLY A 164 0.31 -3.01 17.46
CA GLY A 164 -0.10 -4.34 17.91
C GLY A 164 -0.34 -5.37 16.78
N THR A 165 -0.06 -5.05 15.52
CA THR A 165 -0.09 -6.00 14.39
C THR A 165 1.33 -6.42 14.01
N LEU A 166 1.56 -7.74 13.95
CA LEU A 166 2.86 -8.36 13.66
C LEU A 166 2.95 -8.89 12.21
N LEU A 167 1.80 -9.19 11.60
CA LEU A 167 1.67 -9.55 10.19
C LEU A 167 0.30 -9.08 9.69
N SER A 168 0.22 -8.58 8.46
CA SER A 168 -1.05 -8.28 7.78
C SER A 168 -0.89 -8.49 6.28
N GLU A 169 -1.76 -9.29 5.69
CA GLU A 169 -1.86 -9.51 4.24
C GLU A 169 -3.35 -9.55 3.87
N ASP A 170 -3.79 -8.56 3.10
CA ASP A 170 -5.17 -8.36 2.65
C ASP A 170 -5.36 -8.73 1.16
N PHE A 171 -4.29 -9.20 0.51
CA PHE A 171 -4.23 -9.59 -0.90
C PHE A 171 -4.68 -8.50 -1.89
N GLN A 172 -4.83 -7.25 -1.47
CA GLN A 172 -5.33 -6.19 -2.36
C GLN A 172 -4.31 -5.82 -3.44
N GLY A 173 -3.03 -6.06 -3.16
CA GLY A 173 -1.88 -5.83 -4.03
C GLY A 173 -1.58 -6.96 -5.04
N ILE A 174 -2.35 -8.06 -5.07
CA ILE A 174 -2.08 -9.17 -5.99
C ILE A 174 -2.34 -8.81 -7.46
N GLY A 175 -1.73 -9.57 -8.36
CA GLY A 175 -1.81 -9.38 -9.82
C GLY A 175 -3.11 -9.90 -10.46
N ALA A 176 -3.05 -10.24 -11.75
CA ALA A 176 -4.22 -10.70 -12.51
C ALA A 176 -4.77 -12.05 -12.00
N ASN A 177 -6.06 -12.30 -12.26
CA ASN A 177 -6.74 -13.55 -11.92
C ASN A 177 -6.03 -14.77 -12.51
N ASP A 178 -6.05 -15.88 -11.76
CA ASP A 178 -5.46 -17.17 -12.11
C ASP A 178 -3.94 -17.19 -12.37
N GLN A 179 -3.25 -16.06 -12.15
CA GLN A 179 -1.79 -16.05 -12.11
C GLN A 179 -1.27 -16.63 -10.80
N VAL A 180 -0.03 -17.13 -10.82
CA VAL A 180 0.65 -17.61 -9.61
C VAL A 180 0.74 -16.48 -8.59
N LEU A 181 0.31 -16.76 -7.36
CA LEU A 181 0.36 -15.79 -6.28
C LEU A 181 1.81 -15.49 -5.90
N THR A 182 2.17 -14.21 -5.96
CA THR A 182 3.49 -13.71 -5.58
C THR A 182 3.31 -12.63 -4.51
N LEU A 183 3.83 -12.90 -3.32
CA LEU A 183 3.79 -11.98 -2.18
C LEU A 183 5.20 -11.77 -1.66
N ALA A 184 5.51 -10.55 -1.22
CA ALA A 184 6.84 -10.22 -0.72
C ALA A 184 7.16 -11.01 0.55
N ASN A 185 8.27 -11.75 0.55
CA ASN A 185 8.77 -12.55 1.68
C ASN A 185 7.91 -13.77 2.09
N TRP A 186 6.83 -14.08 1.37
CA TRP A 186 6.09 -15.34 1.55
C TRP A 186 6.69 -16.46 0.70
N LYS A 187 6.42 -17.70 1.08
CA LYS A 187 6.73 -18.88 0.27
C LYS A 187 5.44 -19.48 -0.28
N ASN A 188 5.38 -19.65 -1.59
CA ASN A 188 4.26 -20.30 -2.28
C ASN A 188 4.79 -21.50 -3.05
N ILE A 189 4.57 -22.71 -2.53
CA ILE A 189 5.27 -23.93 -2.93
C ILE A 189 4.27 -25.03 -3.26
N GLY A 190 4.30 -25.54 -4.49
CA GLY A 190 3.64 -26.80 -4.86
C GLY A 190 4.58 -27.99 -4.64
N GLU A 191 4.74 -28.44 -3.41
CA GLU A 191 5.74 -29.45 -3.00
C GLU A 191 5.52 -30.81 -3.67
N ILE A 192 4.25 -31.24 -3.80
CA ILE A 192 3.87 -32.44 -4.57
C ILE A 192 2.94 -32.00 -5.69
N GLY A 193 3.20 -32.47 -6.91
CA GLY A 193 2.41 -32.13 -8.10
C GLY A 193 2.70 -30.76 -8.71
N GLY A 194 3.52 -29.92 -8.07
CA GLY A 194 4.02 -28.68 -8.67
C GLY A 194 3.00 -27.54 -8.77
N VAL A 195 1.89 -27.60 -8.03
CA VAL A 195 0.81 -26.60 -8.11
C VAL A 195 0.88 -25.63 -6.93
N PRO A 196 1.24 -24.35 -7.15
CA PRO A 196 1.20 -23.31 -6.11
C PRO A 196 -0.20 -22.69 -5.97
N PHE A 197 -0.39 -21.86 -4.95
CA PHE A 197 -1.55 -20.97 -4.83
C PHE A 197 -1.55 -19.94 -5.97
N LYS A 198 -2.75 -19.50 -6.35
CA LYS A 198 -3.02 -18.53 -7.41
C LYS A 198 -3.81 -17.34 -6.89
N ASN A 199 -3.83 -16.26 -7.64
CA ASN A 199 -4.70 -15.12 -7.39
C ASN A 199 -6.15 -15.47 -7.75
N ALA A 200 -7.09 -15.09 -6.90
CA ALA A 200 -8.52 -15.11 -7.18
C ALA A 200 -9.05 -13.68 -7.18
N LEU A 201 -9.63 -13.25 -8.30
CA LEU A 201 -10.24 -11.92 -8.45
C LEU A 201 -11.67 -12.08 -8.94
N PHE A 202 -12.63 -11.75 -8.08
CA PHE A 202 -14.07 -11.81 -8.40
C PHE A 202 -14.76 -10.53 -7.91
N GLY A 203 -14.97 -9.58 -8.84
CA GLY A 203 -15.49 -8.26 -8.50
C GLY A 203 -14.54 -7.55 -7.52
N PRO A 204 -15.00 -7.13 -6.33
CA PRO A 204 -14.15 -6.47 -5.34
C PRO A 204 -13.27 -7.45 -4.54
N VAL A 205 -13.55 -8.76 -4.59
CA VAL A 205 -12.83 -9.76 -3.80
C VAL A 205 -11.50 -10.09 -4.47
N LYS A 206 -10.42 -10.01 -3.69
CA LYS A 206 -9.07 -10.43 -4.07
C LYS A 206 -8.50 -11.29 -2.96
N CYS A 207 -8.18 -12.55 -3.26
CA CYS A 207 -7.69 -13.49 -2.25
C CYS A 207 -6.73 -14.52 -2.85
N ALA A 208 -6.09 -15.31 -1.99
CA ALA A 208 -5.32 -16.47 -2.41
C ALA A 208 -6.23 -17.68 -2.63
N LYS A 209 -6.06 -18.41 -3.73
CA LYS A 209 -6.79 -19.68 -3.97
C LYS A 209 -5.89 -20.86 -4.28
N VAL A 210 -6.35 -22.06 -3.97
CA VAL A 210 -5.73 -23.33 -4.37
C VAL A 210 -6.80 -24.36 -4.71
N THR A 211 -6.54 -25.20 -5.70
CA THR A 211 -7.44 -26.29 -6.11
C THR A 211 -6.68 -27.42 -6.80
N ALA A 212 -7.15 -28.65 -6.63
CA ALA A 212 -6.69 -29.78 -7.43
C ALA A 212 -7.39 -29.86 -8.79
N PHE A 213 -8.63 -29.39 -8.89
CA PHE A 213 -9.44 -29.47 -10.10
C PHE A 213 -8.78 -28.71 -11.25
N GLY A 214 -8.61 -29.37 -12.40
CA GLY A 214 -8.05 -28.74 -13.59
C GLY A 214 -6.62 -28.21 -13.42
N SER A 215 -5.92 -28.60 -12.35
CA SER A 215 -4.57 -28.10 -12.03
C SER A 215 -3.47 -28.66 -12.93
N GLY A 216 -3.74 -29.75 -13.65
CA GLY A 216 -2.75 -30.48 -14.43
C GLY A 216 -1.79 -31.34 -13.58
N ALA A 217 -1.93 -31.35 -12.26
CA ALA A 217 -1.15 -32.22 -11.39
C ALA A 217 -1.52 -33.71 -11.56
N PRO A 218 -0.57 -34.64 -11.42
CA PRO A 218 -0.86 -36.06 -11.25
C PRO A 218 -1.71 -36.30 -9.98
N ALA A 219 -2.24 -37.51 -9.81
CA ALA A 219 -3.32 -37.89 -8.90
C ALA A 219 -3.23 -37.43 -7.41
N ALA A 220 -2.11 -36.88 -6.95
CA ALA A 220 -1.95 -36.24 -5.66
C ALA A 220 -1.17 -34.93 -5.77
N MET A 221 -1.53 -33.95 -4.94
CA MET A 221 -0.82 -32.69 -4.81
C MET A 221 -0.76 -32.21 -3.37
N THR A 222 0.28 -31.44 -3.06
CA THR A 222 0.45 -30.74 -1.79
C THR A 222 0.98 -29.34 -2.06
N SER A 223 0.24 -28.34 -1.61
CA SER A 223 0.57 -26.93 -1.79
C SER A 223 0.69 -26.26 -0.44
N TRP A 224 1.64 -25.34 -0.33
CA TRP A 224 1.94 -24.58 0.87
C TRP A 224 1.99 -23.09 0.53
N LEU A 225 1.27 -22.29 1.30
CA LEU A 225 1.45 -20.85 1.37
C LEU A 225 1.92 -20.50 2.78
N ILE A 226 3.15 -20.01 2.92
CA ILE A 226 3.84 -19.83 4.20
C ILE A 226 4.21 -18.38 4.39
N THR A 227 3.87 -17.84 5.56
CA THR A 227 4.17 -16.46 5.94
C THR A 227 5.69 -16.21 6.06
N PRO A 228 6.13 -14.94 5.99
CA PRO A 228 7.41 -14.53 6.54
C PRO A 228 7.54 -14.95 8.02
N SER A 229 8.75 -14.87 8.56
CA SER A 229 8.97 -15.11 9.98
C SER A 229 8.29 -14.02 10.81
N VAL A 230 7.46 -14.42 11.78
CA VAL A 230 6.76 -13.51 12.68
C VAL A 230 7.41 -13.63 14.05
N ASN A 231 7.99 -12.52 14.54
CA ASN A 231 8.62 -12.47 15.84
C ASN A 231 7.58 -12.17 16.93
N LEU A 232 7.37 -13.12 17.84
CA LEU A 232 6.42 -13.01 18.96
C LEU A 232 7.10 -12.56 20.27
N THR A 233 8.32 -12.04 20.21
CA THR A 233 9.01 -11.45 21.37
C THR A 233 8.27 -10.20 21.82
N GLY A 234 7.91 -10.16 23.11
CA GLY A 234 7.18 -9.04 23.70
C GLY A 234 5.67 -9.02 23.42
N ALA A 235 5.14 -9.98 22.65
CA ALA A 235 3.70 -10.16 22.54
C ALA A 235 3.10 -10.67 23.85
N THR A 236 1.90 -10.20 24.22
CA THR A 236 1.25 -10.60 25.48
C THR A 236 0.04 -11.50 25.27
N ALA A 237 -0.66 -11.38 24.13
CA ALA A 237 -1.80 -12.22 23.78
C ALA A 237 -1.88 -12.42 22.26
N PRO A 238 -0.83 -12.98 21.62
CA PRO A 238 -0.78 -13.03 20.18
C PRO A 238 -1.85 -13.94 19.59
N LYS A 239 -2.48 -13.46 18.51
CA LYS A 239 -3.56 -14.16 17.83
C LYS A 239 -3.34 -14.14 16.33
N LEU A 240 -3.65 -15.26 15.67
CA LEU A 240 -3.84 -15.33 14.23
C LEU A 240 -5.34 -15.22 13.91
N SER A 241 -5.67 -14.51 12.83
CA SER A 241 -6.99 -14.53 12.22
C SER A 241 -6.87 -14.47 10.70
N PHE A 242 -7.82 -15.07 9.99
CA PHE A 242 -7.98 -14.97 8.54
C PHE A 242 -9.43 -15.23 8.15
N MET A 243 -9.79 -14.90 6.92
CA MET A 243 -11.05 -15.29 6.30
C MET A 243 -10.81 -16.46 5.36
N ASN A 244 -11.77 -17.38 5.26
CA ASN A 244 -11.69 -18.49 4.31
C ASN A 244 -13.05 -18.81 3.68
N ALA A 245 -13.02 -19.27 2.44
CA ALA A 245 -14.16 -19.81 1.72
C ALA A 245 -13.74 -21.11 1.01
N ALA A 246 -14.72 -21.94 0.69
CA ALA A 246 -14.49 -23.20 0.01
C ALA A 246 -15.56 -23.47 -1.02
N GLY A 247 -15.21 -24.21 -2.08
CA GLY A 247 -16.14 -24.55 -3.14
C GLY A 247 -15.74 -25.84 -3.86
N PHE A 248 -16.70 -26.37 -4.61
CA PHE A 248 -16.49 -27.51 -5.51
C PHE A 248 -15.85 -28.74 -4.83
N GLY A 249 -16.36 -29.10 -3.65
CA GLY A 249 -15.90 -30.24 -2.88
C GLY A 249 -16.26 -31.58 -3.54
N VAL A 250 -15.25 -32.40 -3.82
CA VAL A 250 -15.36 -33.77 -4.35
C VAL A 250 -14.36 -34.65 -3.61
N GLY A 251 -14.86 -35.68 -2.93
CA GLY A 251 -14.02 -36.62 -2.17
C GLY A 251 -13.24 -35.98 -1.01
N ALA A 252 -12.24 -36.70 -0.49
CA ALA A 252 -11.51 -36.30 0.71
C ALA A 252 -10.31 -35.40 0.36
N THR A 253 -10.39 -34.12 0.73
CA THR A 253 -9.26 -33.18 0.70
C THR A 253 -8.88 -32.77 2.12
N SER A 254 -7.71 -32.15 2.28
CA SER A 254 -7.28 -31.55 3.54
C SER A 254 -6.83 -30.12 3.30
N PHE A 255 -7.38 -29.18 4.08
CA PHE A 255 -6.90 -27.82 4.16
C PHE A 255 -6.67 -27.46 5.63
N LYS A 256 -5.45 -27.07 5.96
CA LYS A 256 -5.01 -26.86 7.35
C LYS A 256 -4.22 -25.57 7.47
N VAL A 257 -4.32 -24.95 8.64
CA VAL A 257 -3.41 -23.91 9.07
C VAL A 257 -2.47 -24.51 10.10
N LEU A 258 -1.17 -24.31 9.87
CA LEU A 258 -0.10 -24.93 10.62
C LEU A 258 0.86 -23.85 11.10
N ILE A 259 1.58 -24.11 12.19
CA ILE A 259 2.62 -23.24 12.71
C ILE A 259 3.91 -24.03 12.94
N SER A 260 5.05 -23.40 12.66
CA SER A 260 6.37 -23.98 12.84
C SER A 260 7.33 -22.97 13.46
N THR A 261 8.15 -23.45 14.40
CA THR A 261 9.25 -22.70 15.04
C THR A 261 10.62 -23.08 14.46
N ASN A 262 10.68 -24.11 13.60
CA ASN A 262 11.93 -24.63 13.03
C ASN A 262 11.97 -24.62 11.50
N TYR A 263 10.91 -24.18 10.82
CA TYR A 263 10.96 -23.94 9.38
C TYR A 263 11.98 -22.84 9.06
N ASN A 264 12.90 -23.14 8.14
CA ASN A 264 14.05 -22.31 7.82
C ASN A 264 13.94 -21.58 6.45
N GLY A 265 12.74 -21.57 5.84
CA GLY A 265 12.53 -20.95 4.53
C GLY A 265 12.89 -21.82 3.32
N SER A 266 13.09 -23.13 3.50
CA SER A 266 13.38 -24.08 2.41
C SER A 266 12.19 -24.28 1.45
N ASN A 267 12.45 -24.79 0.24
CA ASN A 267 11.39 -25.17 -0.71
C ASN A 267 10.82 -26.58 -0.45
N THR A 268 11.15 -27.20 0.69
CA THR A 268 10.66 -28.50 1.13
C THR A 268 10.06 -28.39 2.54
N PRO A 269 8.89 -27.72 2.69
CA PRO A 269 8.31 -27.44 4.01
C PRO A 269 8.06 -28.69 4.85
N SER A 270 7.84 -29.85 4.22
CA SER A 270 7.64 -31.13 4.91
C SER A 270 8.82 -31.58 5.78
N THR A 271 10.01 -31.00 5.60
CA THR A 271 11.20 -31.29 6.42
C THR A 271 11.19 -30.61 7.79
N ALA A 272 10.32 -29.61 7.98
CA ALA A 272 10.12 -28.93 9.26
C ALA A 272 9.02 -29.59 10.10
N THR A 273 8.95 -29.24 11.37
CA THR A 273 7.88 -29.67 12.27
C THR A 273 6.75 -28.66 12.22
N TRP A 274 5.52 -29.16 12.03
CA TRP A 274 4.32 -28.34 11.92
C TRP A 274 3.29 -28.78 12.94
N THR A 275 2.80 -27.83 13.73
CA THR A 275 1.66 -28.03 14.65
C THR A 275 0.42 -27.45 14.02
N GLU A 276 -0.66 -28.22 13.96
CA GLU A 276 -1.94 -27.73 13.46
C GLU A 276 -2.58 -26.75 14.44
N LEU A 277 -3.08 -25.64 13.91
CA LEU A 277 -3.79 -24.63 14.66
C LEU A 277 -5.31 -24.82 14.51
N PRO A 278 -6.09 -24.71 15.60
CA PRO A 278 -7.54 -24.92 15.54
C PRO A 278 -8.22 -23.70 14.92
N ALA A 279 -8.61 -23.81 13.65
CA ALA A 279 -9.34 -22.77 12.92
C ALA A 279 -10.79 -23.19 12.66
N ILE A 280 -11.67 -22.20 12.58
CA ILE A 280 -13.01 -22.37 12.03
C ILE A 280 -12.92 -22.36 10.50
N TRP A 281 -13.41 -23.43 9.87
CA TRP A 281 -13.32 -23.63 8.42
C TRP A 281 -14.70 -23.54 7.77
N ALA A 282 -14.74 -22.99 6.55
CA ALA A 282 -15.91 -23.05 5.70
C ALA A 282 -16.24 -24.52 5.35
N THR A 283 -17.53 -24.83 5.26
CA THR A 283 -17.96 -26.14 4.76
C THR A 283 -17.92 -26.12 3.23
N PRO A 284 -17.17 -27.00 2.55
CA PRO A 284 -17.10 -27.00 1.08
C PRO A 284 -18.38 -27.58 0.47
N PRO A 285 -19.20 -26.78 -0.25
CA PRO A 285 -20.32 -27.32 -0.99
C PRO A 285 -19.82 -28.08 -2.24
N ALA A 286 -20.61 -29.04 -2.72
CA ALA A 286 -20.28 -29.80 -3.93
C ALA A 286 -20.36 -28.95 -5.21
N THR A 287 -21.24 -27.95 -5.23
CA THR A 287 -21.41 -27.00 -6.33
C THR A 287 -21.35 -25.57 -5.77
N ASN A 288 -20.72 -24.66 -6.52
CA ASN A 288 -20.47 -23.26 -6.14
C ASN A 288 -19.49 -23.11 -4.96
N PHE A 289 -19.48 -21.90 -4.39
CA PHE A 289 -18.69 -21.51 -3.23
C PHE A 289 -19.60 -21.21 -2.03
N SER A 290 -19.06 -21.44 -0.83
CA SER A 290 -19.60 -20.89 0.40
C SER A 290 -19.29 -19.40 0.54
N ASP A 291 -19.99 -18.74 1.46
CA ASP A 291 -19.59 -17.40 1.93
C ASP A 291 -18.25 -17.49 2.69
N PHE A 292 -17.53 -16.37 2.73
CA PHE A 292 -16.35 -16.23 3.57
C PHE A 292 -16.74 -16.34 5.06
N VAL A 293 -16.02 -17.20 5.77
CA VAL A 293 -16.12 -17.34 7.23
C VAL A 293 -14.81 -16.93 7.89
N SER A 294 -14.91 -16.35 9.08
CA SER A 294 -13.72 -16.06 9.89
C SER A 294 -13.17 -17.35 10.48
N SER A 295 -11.84 -17.46 10.54
CA SER A 295 -11.14 -18.51 11.28
C SER A 295 -11.42 -18.50 12.78
N GLY A 296 -11.99 -17.41 13.29
CA GLY A 296 -11.96 -17.05 14.71
C GLY A 296 -10.56 -16.60 15.15
N PRO A 297 -10.43 -16.09 16.38
CA PRO A 297 -9.13 -15.73 16.96
C PRO A 297 -8.37 -17.00 17.38
N ILE A 298 -7.33 -17.34 16.64
CA ILE A 298 -6.48 -18.51 16.92
C ILE A 298 -5.39 -18.08 17.89
N ASN A 299 -5.38 -18.69 19.08
CA ASN A 299 -4.43 -18.34 20.13
C ASN A 299 -3.00 -18.84 19.80
N LEU A 300 -2.03 -17.93 19.80
CA LEU A 300 -0.60 -18.23 19.59
C LEU A 300 0.25 -18.09 20.87
N SER A 301 -0.37 -18.01 22.05
CA SER A 301 0.33 -17.72 23.31
C SER A 301 1.40 -18.77 23.67
N ALA A 302 1.26 -20.01 23.19
CA ALA A 302 2.27 -21.06 23.35
C ALA A 302 3.61 -20.74 22.65
N TYR A 303 3.62 -19.75 21.74
CA TYR A 303 4.76 -19.37 20.92
C TYR A 303 5.34 -17.99 21.28
N ILE A 304 4.88 -17.36 22.36
CA ILE A 304 5.43 -16.08 22.85
C ILE A 304 6.95 -16.22 23.05
N GLY A 305 7.69 -15.20 22.60
CA GLY A 305 9.16 -15.19 22.66
C GLY A 305 9.87 -15.96 21.55
N GLN A 306 9.14 -16.56 20.61
CA GLN A 306 9.70 -17.30 19.49
C GLN A 306 9.48 -16.59 18.15
N ASN A 307 10.29 -16.95 17.17
CA ASN A 307 10.02 -16.66 15.76
C ASN A 307 9.21 -17.83 15.19
N VAL A 308 8.10 -17.53 14.52
CA VAL A 308 7.20 -18.54 13.95
C VAL A 308 6.92 -18.30 12.48
N HIS A 309 6.64 -19.38 11.77
CA HIS A 309 6.04 -19.35 10.43
C HIS A 309 4.67 -19.99 10.48
N ILE A 310 3.70 -19.39 9.81
CA ILE A 310 2.34 -19.92 9.68
C ILE A 310 2.17 -20.40 8.24
N ALA A 311 1.56 -21.57 8.04
CA ALA A 311 1.35 -22.15 6.73
C ALA A 311 -0.09 -22.57 6.49
N PHE A 312 -0.61 -22.22 5.31
CA PHE A 312 -1.83 -22.80 4.76
C PHE A 312 -1.44 -23.96 3.85
N LYS A 313 -1.78 -25.18 4.27
CA LYS A 313 -1.44 -26.41 3.57
C LYS A 313 -2.69 -27.02 2.95
N TYR A 314 -2.66 -27.23 1.64
CA TYR A 314 -3.67 -27.97 0.92
C TYR A 314 -3.12 -29.33 0.46
N VAL A 315 -3.91 -30.39 0.64
CA VAL A 315 -3.68 -31.73 0.09
C VAL A 315 -4.94 -32.18 -0.64
N GLY A 316 -4.77 -32.58 -1.90
CA GLY A 316 -5.84 -33.06 -2.76
C GLY A 316 -5.29 -33.87 -3.92
N GLY A 317 -6.11 -34.10 -4.93
CA GLY A 317 -5.80 -34.93 -6.10
C GLY A 317 -6.95 -34.99 -7.10
N ASN A 318 -6.69 -34.63 -8.36
CA ASN A 318 -7.69 -34.75 -9.44
C ASN A 318 -7.67 -36.18 -10.00
N PRO A 319 -8.82 -36.83 -10.26
CA PRO A 319 -10.20 -36.33 -10.14
C PRO A 319 -10.97 -36.69 -8.87
N SER A 320 -10.39 -37.49 -7.98
CA SER A 320 -11.14 -38.11 -6.87
C SER A 320 -11.22 -37.27 -5.58
N ALA A 321 -10.37 -36.26 -5.42
CA ALA A 321 -10.19 -35.49 -4.19
C ALA A 321 -9.90 -34.02 -4.51
N THR A 322 -10.91 -33.24 -4.88
CA THR A 322 -10.75 -31.82 -5.18
C THR A 322 -11.64 -30.92 -4.34
N THR A 323 -11.13 -29.73 -4.04
CA THR A 323 -11.84 -28.63 -3.39
C THR A 323 -11.07 -27.38 -3.75
N THR A 324 -11.76 -26.29 -4.03
CA THR A 324 -11.12 -24.99 -4.13
C THR A 324 -11.22 -24.31 -2.77
N TRP A 325 -10.08 -23.90 -2.23
CA TRP A 325 -9.99 -23.12 -1.00
C TRP A 325 -9.52 -21.72 -1.31
N GLU A 326 -10.14 -20.74 -0.65
CA GLU A 326 -9.78 -19.33 -0.68
C GLU A 326 -9.38 -18.86 0.72
N VAL A 327 -8.35 -18.02 0.79
CA VAL A 327 -7.85 -17.41 2.03
C VAL A 327 -7.64 -15.93 1.81
N ASP A 328 -8.14 -15.12 2.74
CA ASP A 328 -8.07 -13.67 2.72
C ASP A 328 -7.79 -13.10 4.13
N ASP A 329 -7.42 -11.83 4.23
CA ASP A 329 -7.24 -11.07 5.48
C ASP A 329 -6.38 -11.77 6.55
N VAL A 330 -5.21 -12.28 6.17
CA VAL A 330 -4.30 -12.98 7.11
C VAL A 330 -3.63 -11.96 8.02
N LYS A 331 -3.90 -12.06 9.32
CA LYS A 331 -3.41 -11.13 10.33
C LYS A 331 -2.86 -11.84 11.56
N VAL A 332 -1.72 -11.37 12.06
CA VAL A 332 -1.22 -11.72 13.39
C VAL A 332 -1.17 -10.47 14.25
N THR A 333 -1.77 -10.50 15.44
CA THR A 333 -1.65 -9.43 16.44
C THR A 333 -0.79 -9.86 17.62
N ALA A 334 -0.29 -8.89 18.37
CA ALA A 334 0.49 -9.08 19.61
C ALA A 334 -0.39 -9.04 20.88
N LEU A 335 -1.60 -8.49 20.75
CA LEU A 335 -2.61 -8.22 21.80
C LEU A 335 -3.99 -8.74 21.31
#